data_AF-A0A520BN07-F1
#
_entry.id   AF-A0A520BN07-F1
#
_cell.length_a   1.000
_cell.length_b   1.000
_cell.length_c   1.000
_cell.angle_alpha   90.00
_cell.angle_beta   90.00
_cell.angle_gamma   90.00
#
_symmetry.space_group_name_H-M   'P 1'
#
loop_
_entity.id
_entity.type
_entity.pdbx_description
1 polymer ?
#
loop_
_entity_poly.entity_id
_entity_poly.type
_entity_poly.pdbx_seq_one_letter_code
_entity_poly.pdbx_strand_id
1 'polypeptide(L)'
;MGGKETAAKLLDTTLNQIKETGMTVEEAKVGDIIRSLKSKNTIQCMLPQYLKMKLGDKFYSSKNYLFGISYDNGKQWYFIDTNGGTEESIRKMIPEISKEIVFLKSEKSFD
;
A
#
# COMPACT_ATOMS: atom_id res chain seq x y z
N MET A 1 17.72 -5.78 -6.56
CA MET A 1 18.41 -4.59 -6.05
C MET A 1 17.36 -3.74 -5.34
N GLY A 2 17.43 -3.68 -4.03
CA GLY A 2 16.47 -2.98 -3.17
C GLY A 2 17.19 -2.55 -1.89
N GLY A 3 16.46 -1.99 -0.93
CA GLY A 3 17.03 -1.49 0.32
C GLY A 3 16.73 -0.01 0.54
N LYS A 4 17.09 0.49 1.72
CA LYS A 4 16.70 1.83 2.20
C LYS A 4 17.09 2.94 1.24
N GLU A 5 18.30 2.91 0.69
CA GLU A 5 18.80 3.97 -0.20
C GLU A 5 18.06 3.99 -1.54
N THR A 6 17.86 2.83 -2.15
CA THR A 6 17.09 2.72 -3.40
C THR A 6 15.63 3.14 -3.19
N ALA A 7 15.04 2.76 -2.05
CA ALA A 7 13.68 3.17 -1.69
C ALA A 7 13.59 4.69 -1.49
N ALA A 8 14.55 5.30 -0.79
CA ALA A 8 14.59 6.75 -0.59
C ALA A 8 14.70 7.50 -1.93
N LYS A 9 15.60 7.09 -2.82
CA LYS A 9 15.75 7.71 -4.15
C LYS A 9 14.48 7.58 -5.01
N LEU A 10 13.82 6.43 -4.94
CA LEU A 10 12.55 6.22 -5.64
C LEU A 10 11.46 7.14 -5.09
N LEU A 11 11.33 7.22 -3.76
CA LEU A 11 10.38 8.11 -3.10
C LEU A 11 10.65 9.58 -3.44
N ASP A 12 11.90 10.03 -3.40
CA ASP A 12 12.26 11.39 -3.78
C ASP A 12 11.87 11.70 -5.23
N THR A 13 12.15 10.76 -6.14
CA THR A 13 11.78 10.90 -7.56
C THR A 13 10.26 11.00 -7.72
N THR A 14 9.51 10.11 -7.07
CA THR A 14 8.04 10.12 -7.12
C THR A 14 7.46 11.40 -6.52
N LEU A 15 7.96 11.86 -5.38
CA LEU A 15 7.50 13.10 -4.75
C LEU A 15 7.78 14.33 -5.62
N ASN A 16 8.92 14.37 -6.30
CA ASN A 16 9.24 15.45 -7.23
C ASN A 16 8.33 15.43 -8.46
N GLN A 17 8.04 14.26 -9.04
CA GLN A 17 7.08 14.13 -10.14
C GLN A 17 5.68 14.58 -9.73
N ILE A 18 5.24 14.26 -8.50
CA ILE A 18 3.95 14.73 -7.98
C ILE A 18 3.95 16.27 -7.88
N LYS A 19 5.04 16.87 -7.37
CA LYS A 19 5.17 18.33 -7.30
C LYS A 19 5.10 19.02 -8.65
N GLU A 20 5.67 18.44 -9.69
CA GLU A 20 5.60 18.97 -11.07
C GLU A 20 4.15 19.07 -11.59
N THR A 21 3.23 18.27 -11.07
CA THR A 21 1.79 18.35 -11.39
C THR A 21 1.02 19.41 -10.59
N GLY A 22 1.71 20.17 -9.71
CA GLY A 22 1.09 21.14 -8.80
C GLY A 22 0.49 20.53 -7.52
N MET A 23 0.71 19.23 -7.29
CA MET A 23 0.27 18.53 -6.09
C MET A 23 1.39 18.38 -5.06
N THR A 24 1.07 18.41 -3.77
CA THR A 24 2.00 18.02 -2.70
C THR A 24 1.44 16.85 -1.89
N VAL A 25 2.31 16.01 -1.37
CA VAL A 25 1.95 15.00 -0.36
C VAL A 25 2.16 15.63 1.01
N GLU A 26 1.08 15.81 1.75
CA GLU A 26 1.10 16.41 3.10
C GLU A 26 1.26 15.35 4.18
N GLU A 27 0.63 14.18 4.00
CA GLU A 27 0.73 13.06 4.93
C GLU A 27 0.73 11.74 4.17
N ALA A 28 1.62 10.84 4.58
CA ALA A 28 1.59 9.43 4.19
C ALA A 28 1.83 8.58 5.45
N LYS A 29 0.85 7.74 5.80
CA LYS A 29 0.87 6.95 7.04
C LYS A 29 0.41 5.53 6.78
N VAL A 30 1.10 4.56 7.35
CA VAL A 30 0.63 3.16 7.43
C VAL A 30 0.05 2.95 8.83
N GLY A 31 -1.15 2.36 8.90
CA GLY A 31 -1.77 2.02 10.17
C GLY A 31 -1.48 0.58 10.60
N ASP A 32 -2.16 0.15 11.67
CA ASP A 32 -1.95 -1.17 12.26
C ASP A 32 -2.55 -2.31 11.41
N ILE A 33 -2.09 -3.54 11.66
CA ILE A 33 -2.62 -4.75 11.03
C ILE A 33 -4.09 -4.89 11.39
N ILE A 34 -4.95 -4.90 10.37
CA ILE A 34 -6.40 -5.09 10.53
C ILE A 34 -6.70 -6.58 10.71
N ARG A 35 -5.99 -7.41 9.95
CA ARG A 35 -6.10 -8.86 10.00
C ARG A 35 -4.77 -9.48 9.62
N SER A 36 -4.34 -10.48 10.39
CA SER A 36 -3.28 -11.39 10.01
C SER A 36 -3.84 -12.80 9.86
N LEU A 37 -3.22 -13.58 8.97
CA LEU A 37 -3.57 -14.96 8.72
C LEU A 37 -2.30 -15.75 8.46
N LYS A 38 -2.12 -16.85 9.18
CA LYS A 38 -1.11 -17.84 8.82
C LYS A 38 -1.76 -18.84 7.86
N SER A 39 -1.22 -18.95 6.65
CA SER A 39 -1.71 -19.86 5.62
C SER A 39 -0.54 -20.65 5.05
N LYS A 40 -0.57 -21.98 5.24
CA LYS A 40 0.52 -22.89 4.86
C LYS A 40 1.86 -22.40 5.42
N ASN A 41 2.77 -22.00 4.52
CA ASN A 41 4.12 -21.52 4.83
C ASN A 41 4.23 -19.99 4.80
N THR A 42 3.10 -19.28 4.84
CA THR A 42 3.07 -17.82 4.74
C THR A 42 2.34 -17.18 5.91
N ILE A 43 2.75 -15.97 6.25
CA ILE A 43 1.98 -15.04 7.08
C ILE A 43 1.49 -13.94 6.15
N GLN A 44 0.19 -13.71 6.14
CA GLN A 44 -0.47 -12.75 5.28
C GLN A 44 -1.18 -11.71 6.14
N CYS A 45 -1.24 -10.45 5.70
CA CYS A 45 -1.96 -9.41 6.44
C CYS A 45 -2.54 -8.34 5.52
N MET A 46 -3.46 -7.55 6.09
CA MET A 46 -3.98 -6.32 5.49
C MET A 46 -3.68 -5.15 6.43
N LEU A 47 -3.14 -4.08 5.87
CA LEU A 47 -2.80 -2.83 6.56
C LEU A 47 -3.52 -1.66 5.88
N PRO A 48 -4.05 -0.67 6.60
CA PRO A 48 -4.54 0.55 5.99
C PRO A 48 -3.35 1.48 5.69
N GLN A 49 -3.45 2.21 4.59
CA GLN A 49 -2.54 3.29 4.24
C GLN A 49 -3.36 4.57 4.04
N TYR A 50 -2.96 5.63 4.72
CA TYR A 50 -3.57 6.94 4.65
C TYR A 50 -2.67 7.87 3.86
N LEU A 51 -3.25 8.58 2.90
CA LEU A 51 -2.56 9.57 2.08
C LEU A 51 -3.38 10.85 2.07
N LYS A 52 -2.75 11.97 2.43
CA LYS A 52 -3.32 13.32 2.29
C LYS A 52 -2.47 14.10 1.30
N MET A 53 -3.11 14.60 0.26
CA MET A 53 -2.50 15.41 -0.80
C MET A 53 -3.16 16.77 -0.86
N LYS A 54 -2.43 17.76 -1.37
CA LYS A 54 -2.91 19.12 -1.56
C LYS A 54 -2.74 19.54 -3.02
N LEU A 55 -3.74 20.21 -3.58
CA LEU A 55 -3.72 20.79 -4.93
C LEU A 55 -4.28 22.23 -4.83
N GLY A 56 -3.40 23.22 -4.93
CA GLY A 56 -3.77 24.60 -4.59
C GLY A 56 -4.24 24.66 -3.13
N ASP A 57 -5.46 25.16 -2.89
CA ASP A 57 -6.07 25.23 -1.55
C ASP A 57 -6.98 24.04 -1.20
N LYS A 58 -7.09 23.05 -2.10
CA LYS A 58 -7.94 21.86 -1.91
C LYS A 58 -7.15 20.69 -1.35
N PHE A 59 -7.80 19.86 -0.55
CA PHE A 59 -7.22 18.63 -0.02
C PHE A 59 -7.91 17.40 -0.59
N TYR A 60 -7.09 16.38 -0.85
CA TYR A 60 -7.54 15.05 -1.21
C TYR A 60 -7.01 14.08 -0.19
N SER A 61 -7.92 13.36 0.49
CA SER A 61 -7.54 12.31 1.42
C SER A 61 -7.98 10.96 0.88
N SER A 62 -7.14 9.94 1.07
CA SER A 62 -7.48 8.57 0.74
C SER A 62 -7.03 7.60 1.81
N LYS A 63 -7.84 6.59 2.03
CA LYS A 63 -7.53 5.41 2.83
C LYS A 63 -7.54 4.20 1.90
N ASN A 64 -6.34 3.76 1.56
CA ASN A 64 -6.07 2.58 0.75
C ASN A 64 -5.65 1.42 1.66
N TYR A 65 -5.36 0.28 1.06
CA TYR A 65 -4.91 -0.90 1.80
C TYR A 65 -3.67 -1.52 1.14
N LEU A 66 -2.79 -2.02 1.98
CA LEU A 66 -1.64 -2.82 1.58
C LEU A 66 -1.93 -4.27 1.93
N PHE A 67 -1.76 -5.17 0.96
CA PHE A 67 -1.63 -6.59 1.23
C PHE A 67 -0.17 -6.90 1.55
N GLY A 68 0.06 -7.51 2.71
CA GLY A 68 1.37 -7.97 3.15
C GLY A 68 1.48 -9.48 3.11
N ILE A 69 2.62 -10.01 2.65
CA ILE A 69 2.95 -11.43 2.71
C ILE A 69 4.40 -11.65 3.15
N SER A 70 4.59 -12.61 4.05
CA SER A 70 5.89 -13.10 4.48
C SER A 70 5.97 -14.60 4.25
N TYR A 71 7.09 -15.05 3.69
CA TYR A 71 7.38 -16.45 3.39
C TYR A 71 8.34 -17.09 4.41
N ASP A 72 8.90 -16.30 5.33
CA ASP A 72 9.98 -16.71 6.24
C ASP A 72 9.63 -16.43 7.72
N ASN A 73 8.37 -16.67 8.08
CA ASN A 73 7.83 -16.47 9.43
C ASN A 73 7.97 -15.02 9.94
N GLY A 74 7.84 -14.04 9.05
CA GLY A 74 7.80 -12.62 9.40
C GLY A 74 9.16 -11.93 9.46
N LYS A 75 10.24 -12.58 9.02
CA LYS A 75 11.57 -11.94 8.97
C LYS A 75 11.67 -10.95 7.82
N GLN A 76 11.07 -11.28 6.68
CA GLN A 76 10.95 -10.41 5.51
C GLN A 76 9.49 -10.31 5.09
N TRP A 77 9.10 -9.11 4.68
CA TRP A 77 7.75 -8.80 4.25
C TRP A 77 7.76 -8.15 2.88
N TYR A 78 6.78 -8.54 2.08
CA TYR A 78 6.48 -7.95 0.78
C TYR A 78 5.11 -7.32 0.84
N PHE A 79 4.97 -6.13 0.28
CA PHE A 79 3.73 -5.37 0.30
C PHE A 79 3.33 -4.97 -1.12
N ILE A 80 2.03 -5.03 -1.40
CA ILE A 80 1.43 -4.51 -2.63
C ILE A 80 0.27 -3.59 -2.28
N ASP A 81 0.20 -2.43 -2.93
CA ASP A 81 -0.94 -1.53 -2.85
C ASP A 81 -2.12 -2.12 -3.62
N THR A 82 -3.22 -2.38 -2.92
CA THR A 82 -4.40 -3.01 -3.50
C THR A 82 -5.25 -2.05 -4.32
N ASN A 83 -4.98 -0.74 -4.26
CA ASN A 83 -5.65 0.27 -5.08
C ASN A 83 -5.14 0.28 -6.54
N GLY A 84 -4.00 -0.37 -6.81
CA GLY A 84 -3.39 -0.44 -8.15
C GLY A 84 -3.98 -1.51 -9.09
N GLY A 85 -4.92 -2.33 -8.63
CA GLY A 85 -5.49 -3.42 -9.44
C GLY A 85 -6.80 -3.97 -8.88
N THR A 86 -7.42 -4.91 -9.59
CA THR A 86 -8.57 -5.65 -9.08
C THR A 86 -8.11 -6.81 -8.20
N GLU A 87 -8.95 -7.25 -7.26
CA GLU A 87 -8.67 -8.44 -6.45
C GLU A 87 -8.31 -9.64 -7.33
N GLU A 88 -9.02 -9.83 -8.45
CA GLU A 88 -8.75 -10.91 -9.40
C GLU A 88 -7.34 -10.80 -9.99
N SER A 89 -6.92 -9.61 -10.43
CA SER A 89 -5.56 -9.41 -10.96
C SER A 89 -4.47 -9.64 -9.92
N ILE A 90 -4.71 -9.23 -8.67
CA ILE A 90 -3.76 -9.40 -7.57
C ILE A 90 -3.63 -10.88 -7.21
N ARG A 91 -4.74 -11.63 -7.15
CA ARG A 91 -4.73 -13.08 -6.91
C ARG A 91 -4.12 -13.86 -8.07
N LYS A 92 -4.24 -13.39 -9.30
CA LYS A 92 -3.53 -13.98 -10.47
C LYS A 92 -2.02 -13.76 -10.36
N MET A 93 -1.58 -12.60 -9.87
CA MET A 93 -0.17 -12.28 -9.69
C MET A 93 0.44 -13.03 -8.49
N ILE A 94 -0.33 -13.19 -7.41
CA ILE A 94 0.11 -13.84 -6.16
C ILE A 94 -0.89 -14.97 -5.85
N PRO A 95 -0.75 -16.14 -6.49
CA PRO A 95 -1.68 -17.26 -6.30
C PRO A 95 -1.70 -17.83 -4.89
N GLU A 96 -0.70 -17.52 -4.06
CA GLU A 96 -0.59 -17.94 -2.66
C GLU A 96 -1.52 -17.18 -1.71
N ILE A 97 -2.14 -16.08 -2.15
CA ILE A 97 -3.08 -15.32 -1.30
C ILE A 97 -4.20 -16.24 -0.87
N SER A 98 -4.39 -16.36 0.44
CA SER A 98 -5.46 -17.17 0.99
C SER A 98 -6.82 -16.67 0.53
N LYS A 99 -7.74 -17.60 0.27
CA LYS A 99 -9.15 -17.29 0.00
C LYS A 99 -9.82 -16.58 1.18
N GLU A 100 -9.26 -16.70 2.38
CA GLU A 100 -9.76 -16.05 3.59
C GLU A 100 -9.34 -14.58 3.74
N ILE A 101 -8.36 -14.12 2.96
CA ILE A 101 -8.01 -12.70 2.89
C ILE A 101 -9.14 -11.97 2.18
N VAL A 102 -9.68 -10.95 2.83
CA VAL A 102 -10.73 -10.09 2.30
C VAL A 102 -10.11 -8.77 1.89
N PHE A 103 -10.28 -8.40 0.61
CA PHE A 103 -9.82 -7.11 0.10
C PHE A 103 -10.84 -6.02 0.45
N LEU A 104 -10.36 -4.99 1.16
CA LEU A 104 -11.16 -3.83 1.50
C LEU A 104 -11.08 -2.79 0.38
N LYS A 105 -12.18 -2.08 0.13
CA LYS A 105 -12.24 -1.03 -0.89
C LYS A 105 -11.64 0.26 -0.36
N SER A 106 -10.92 0.96 -1.22
CA SER A 106 -10.37 2.27 -0.90
C SER A 106 -11.48 3.31 -0.66
N GLU A 107 -11.21 4.22 0.27
CA GLU A 107 -12.08 5.34 0.61
C GLU A 107 -11.38 6.63 0.18
N LYS A 108 -12.12 7.58 -0.40
CA LYS A 108 -11.59 8.85 -0.89
C LYS A 108 -12.48 10.00 -0.44
N SER A 109 -11.88 11.10 -0.02
CA SER A 109 -12.59 12.34 0.30
C SER A 109 -11.88 13.55 -0.31
N PHE A 110 -12.67 14.59 -0.58
CA PHE A 110 -12.23 15.85 -1.15
C PHE A 110 -12.75 16.97 -0.26
N ASP A 111 -11.83 17.78 0.24
CA ASP A 111 -12.11 18.94 1.09
C ASP A 111 -11.68 20.24 0.39
#